data_AF-A0A2E2XHL8-F1
#
_entry.id   AF-A0A2E2XHL8-F1
#
_cell.length_a   1.000
_cell.length_b   1.000
_cell.length_c   1.000
_cell.angle_alpha   90.00
_cell.angle_beta   90.00
_cell.angle_gamma   90.00
#
_symmetry.space_group_name_H-M   'P 1'
#
loop_
_entity.id
_entity.type
_entity.pdbx_description
1 polymer ?
#
loop_
_entity_poly.entity_id
_entity_poly.type
_entity_poly.pdbx_seq_one_letter_code
_entity_poly.pdbx_strand_id
1 'polypeptide(L)'
;MDYVIYSDNPLPKGWPANITYHYISFDDYKNLVSQRLGIRFNPINPYKLCDLKPAYGMIHDNDIKGYDFWGFCDIDLIFGNIRKFLTHNVLNSCDFYSAYERRVSGHFFLTRNTPELNKSFMKVDGWRKVFEDVEHHCFDERAFSSLFVKFKNHPAWSKNILSWLFLPLSRRSVFEEQYSTPGLRYNWVDGTRDFPTEWYWRDGALTNNASDREFLYFHFLKWKRNWGGKNSRDAPTSIKWMVDDSGFHSA
;
A
#
# COMPACT_ATOMS: atom_id res chain seq x y z
N MET A 1 9.39 11.30 1.04
CA MET A 1 8.50 10.34 1.70
C MET A 1 9.37 9.59 2.65
N ASP A 2 8.91 9.48 3.88
CA ASP A 2 9.60 8.77 4.94
C ASP A 2 8.83 7.49 5.24
N TYR A 3 9.57 6.41 5.47
CA TYR A 3 9.02 5.09 5.71
C TYR A 3 9.38 4.66 7.13
N VAL A 4 8.49 3.89 7.75
CA VAL A 4 8.72 3.34 9.10
C VAL A 4 8.50 1.85 9.03
N ILE A 5 9.47 1.09 9.51
CA ILE A 5 9.43 -0.38 9.51
C ILE A 5 9.60 -0.88 10.92
N TYR A 6 8.65 -1.72 11.35
CA TYR A 6 8.70 -2.48 12.60
C TYR A 6 8.98 -3.94 12.25
N SER A 7 10.08 -4.50 12.74
CA SER A 7 10.44 -5.89 12.45
C SER A 7 11.44 -6.46 13.46
N ASP A 8 11.46 -7.78 13.59
CA ASP A 8 12.41 -8.58 14.34
C ASP A 8 13.57 -9.10 13.47
N ASN A 9 13.63 -8.72 12.20
CA ASN A 9 14.75 -9.06 11.33
C ASN A 9 16.00 -8.25 11.70
N PRO A 10 17.21 -8.74 11.36
CA PRO A 10 18.41 -7.91 11.44
C PRO A 10 18.29 -6.70 10.51
N LEU A 11 18.77 -5.53 10.96
CA LEU A 11 18.85 -4.34 10.13
C LEU A 11 19.73 -4.61 8.88
N PRO A 12 19.20 -4.44 7.66
CA PRO A 12 19.98 -4.59 6.44
C PRO A 12 21.13 -3.58 6.35
N LYS A 13 22.22 -3.98 5.67
CA LYS A 13 23.34 -3.06 5.35
C LYS A 13 22.88 -2.07 4.27
N GLY A 14 23.40 -0.83 4.30
CA GLY A 14 23.11 0.17 3.27
C GLY A 14 21.73 0.83 3.40
N TRP A 15 21.26 1.00 4.63
CA TRP A 15 19.94 1.52 4.96
C TRP A 15 19.71 2.97 4.46
N PRO A 16 18.63 3.26 3.70
CA PRO A 16 18.33 4.61 3.23
C PRO A 16 17.94 5.56 4.38
N ALA A 17 18.32 6.84 4.26
CA ALA A 17 18.08 7.85 5.30
C ALA A 17 16.60 8.17 5.54
N ASN A 18 15.74 7.95 4.54
CA ASN A 18 14.31 8.19 4.62
C ASN A 18 13.52 6.96 5.13
N ILE A 19 14.20 5.96 5.71
CA ILE A 19 13.54 4.84 6.36
C ILE A 19 13.96 4.81 7.83
N THR A 20 12.98 4.80 8.73
CA THR A 20 13.18 4.58 10.15
C THR A 20 12.92 3.12 10.48
N TYR A 21 13.86 2.46 11.14
CA TYR A 21 13.74 1.06 11.55
C TYR A 21 13.55 0.94 13.06
N HIS A 22 12.48 0.29 13.48
CA HIS A 22 12.23 -0.09 14.85
C HIS A 22 12.36 -1.60 14.98
N TYR A 23 13.46 -2.03 15.62
CA TYR A 23 13.58 -3.42 16.02
C TYR A 23 12.56 -3.72 17.13
N ILE A 24 11.68 -4.70 16.91
CA ILE A 24 10.67 -5.13 17.88
C ILE A 24 10.35 -6.60 17.66
N SER A 25 10.18 -7.37 18.73
CA SER A 25 9.73 -8.75 18.61
C SER A 25 8.26 -8.81 18.17
N PHE A 26 7.84 -9.90 17.54
CA PHE A 26 6.43 -10.07 17.18
C PHE A 26 5.51 -10.06 18.41
N ASP A 27 5.94 -10.64 19.55
CA ASP A 27 5.19 -10.62 20.80
C ASP A 27 5.05 -9.20 21.38
N ASP A 28 6.12 -8.41 21.36
CA ASP A 28 6.06 -7.01 21.81
C ASP A 28 5.19 -6.16 20.90
N TYR A 29 5.23 -6.40 19.58
CA TYR A 29 4.36 -5.71 18.64
C TYR A 29 2.89 -6.05 18.88
N LYS A 30 2.56 -7.32 19.19
CA LYS A 30 1.19 -7.70 19.58
C LYS A 30 0.74 -6.95 20.83
N ASN A 31 1.60 -6.85 21.84
CA ASN A 31 1.32 -6.11 23.08
C ASN A 31 1.09 -4.61 22.79
N LEU A 32 1.93 -4.00 21.95
CA LEU A 32 1.77 -2.61 21.50
C LEU A 32 0.40 -2.39 20.85
N VAL A 33 0.02 -3.24 19.89
CA VAL A 33 -1.29 -3.16 19.22
C VAL A 33 -2.42 -3.29 20.23
N SER A 34 -2.35 -4.29 21.12
CA SER A 34 -3.35 -4.52 22.16
C SER A 34 -3.54 -3.32 23.06
N GLN A 35 -2.44 -2.69 23.49
CA GLN A 35 -2.47 -1.49 24.33
C GLN A 35 -3.05 -0.28 23.58
N ARG A 36 -2.60 -0.04 22.34
CA ARG A 36 -3.00 1.13 21.54
C ARG A 36 -4.48 1.08 21.15
N LEU A 37 -5.02 -0.11 20.85
CA LEU A 37 -6.40 -0.27 20.37
C LEU A 37 -7.38 -0.70 21.48
N GLY A 38 -6.88 -1.10 22.65
CA GLY A 38 -7.71 -1.62 23.74
C GLY A 38 -8.47 -2.88 23.33
N ILE A 39 -7.74 -3.84 22.74
CA ILE A 39 -8.27 -5.14 22.26
C ILE A 39 -7.34 -6.28 22.66
N ARG A 40 -7.79 -7.52 22.51
CA ARG A 40 -6.94 -8.72 22.62
C ARG A 40 -6.39 -9.13 21.24
N PHE A 41 -5.27 -8.55 20.83
CA PHE A 41 -4.60 -8.90 19.57
C PHE A 41 -3.53 -9.96 19.84
N ASN A 42 -3.83 -11.24 19.55
CA ASN A 42 -2.86 -12.33 19.75
C ASN A 42 -2.86 -13.37 18.62
N PRO A 43 -2.59 -12.98 17.36
CA PRO A 43 -2.49 -13.95 16.27
C PRO A 43 -1.22 -14.80 16.36
N ILE A 44 -1.31 -15.98 15.75
CA ILE A 44 -0.16 -16.88 15.54
C ILE A 44 0.58 -16.50 14.25
N ASN A 45 -0.15 -16.13 13.19
CA ASN A 45 0.41 -15.83 11.88
C ASN A 45 0.66 -14.31 11.71
N PRO A 46 1.90 -13.86 11.45
CA PRO A 46 2.20 -12.45 11.18
C PRO A 46 1.43 -11.85 10.00
N TYR A 47 0.95 -12.68 9.06
CA TYR A 47 0.11 -12.19 7.95
C TYR A 47 -1.17 -11.51 8.43
N LYS A 48 -1.60 -11.76 9.68
CA LYS A 48 -2.71 -11.03 10.32
C LYS A 48 -2.47 -9.51 10.41
N LEU A 49 -1.21 -9.06 10.43
CA LEU A 49 -0.86 -7.64 10.48
C LEU A 49 -1.41 -6.83 9.29
N CYS A 50 -1.72 -7.47 8.16
CA CYS A 50 -2.39 -6.83 7.03
C CYS A 50 -3.78 -6.29 7.39
N ASP A 51 -4.52 -6.96 8.28
CA ASP A 51 -5.84 -6.47 8.72
C ASP A 51 -5.72 -5.15 9.52
N LEU A 52 -4.57 -4.91 10.14
CA LEU A 52 -4.32 -3.71 10.96
C LEU A 52 -3.90 -2.48 10.14
N LYS A 53 -3.60 -2.62 8.85
CA LYS A 53 -3.14 -1.52 7.98
C LYS A 53 -3.99 -0.24 8.12
N PRO A 54 -5.35 -0.31 8.12
CA PRO A 54 -6.19 0.87 8.31
C PRO A 54 -6.08 1.55 9.69
N ALA A 55 -5.50 0.86 10.68
CA ALA A 55 -5.34 1.34 12.04
C ALA A 55 -3.92 1.86 12.34
N TYR A 56 -2.97 1.78 11.40
CA TYR A 56 -1.58 2.17 11.66
C TYR A 56 -1.43 3.62 12.13
N GLY A 57 -2.22 4.56 11.61
CA GLY A 57 -2.15 5.95 12.08
C GLY A 57 -2.62 6.17 13.51
N MET A 58 -3.34 5.21 14.10
CA MET A 58 -3.66 5.23 15.54
C MET A 58 -2.64 4.42 16.36
N ILE A 59 -2.12 3.31 15.83
CA ILE A 59 -1.13 2.46 16.52
C ILE A 59 0.21 3.20 16.65
N HIS A 60 0.60 3.91 15.60
CA HIS A 60 1.90 4.57 15.42
C HIS A 60 1.77 6.10 15.38
N ASP A 61 0.87 6.65 16.19
CA ASP A 61 0.56 8.09 16.23
C ASP A 61 1.78 9.00 16.43
N ASN A 62 2.76 8.54 17.21
CA ASN A 62 4.01 9.24 17.45
C ASN A 62 4.86 9.37 16.18
N ASP A 63 4.90 8.34 15.33
CA ASP A 63 5.75 8.31 14.14
C ASP A 63 5.20 9.18 13.02
N ILE A 64 3.88 9.36 12.98
CA ILE A 64 3.20 10.20 11.99
C ILE A 64 3.06 11.65 12.44
N LYS A 65 3.55 12.02 13.63
CA LYS A 65 3.42 13.38 14.15
C LYS A 65 4.18 14.36 13.27
N GLY A 66 3.50 15.42 12.83
CA GLY A 66 4.07 16.46 11.97
C GLY A 66 3.98 16.17 10.47
N TYR A 67 3.49 14.99 10.06
CA TYR A 67 3.21 14.68 8.66
C TYR A 67 1.77 15.05 8.30
N ASP A 68 1.57 15.64 7.12
CA ASP A 68 0.23 15.96 6.59
C ASP A 68 -0.58 14.72 6.20
N PHE A 69 0.13 13.65 5.81
CA PHE A 69 -0.43 12.38 5.35
C PHE A 69 0.38 11.21 5.92
N TRP A 70 -0.28 10.09 6.14
CA TRP A 70 0.35 8.80 6.39
C TRP A 70 -0.31 7.73 5.53
N GLY A 71 0.26 6.54 5.49
CA GLY A 71 -0.34 5.43 4.76
C GLY A 71 0.36 4.12 5.01
N PHE A 72 0.10 3.17 4.12
CA PHE A 72 0.75 1.88 4.14
C PHE A 72 1.06 1.44 2.72
N CYS A 73 2.10 0.62 2.59
CA CYS A 73 2.43 -0.03 1.34
C CYS A 73 2.98 -1.42 1.60
N ASP A 74 3.01 -2.25 0.57
CA ASP A 74 3.70 -3.52 0.62
C ASP A 74 5.22 -3.33 0.46
N ILE A 75 5.98 -4.34 0.90
CA ILE A 75 7.45 -4.34 0.85
C ILE A 75 8.01 -4.80 -0.51
N ASP A 76 7.16 -5.35 -1.37
CA ASP A 76 7.50 -5.84 -2.71
C ASP A 76 7.10 -4.84 -3.81
N LEU A 77 7.44 -3.57 -3.57
CA LEU A 77 7.20 -2.47 -4.48
C LEU A 77 8.48 -1.79 -4.91
N ILE A 78 8.47 -1.31 -6.15
CA ILE A 78 9.46 -0.39 -6.70
C ILE A 78 8.76 0.92 -6.98
N PHE A 79 9.11 1.99 -6.27
CA PHE A 79 8.53 3.31 -6.51
C PHE A 79 9.21 4.03 -7.67
N GLY A 80 8.40 4.65 -8.54
CA GLY A 80 8.84 5.65 -9.50
C GLY A 80 8.77 7.06 -8.90
N ASN A 81 8.51 8.05 -9.74
CA ASN A 81 8.44 9.44 -9.31
C ASN A 81 7.09 9.72 -8.63
N ILE A 82 7.01 9.46 -7.33
CA ILE A 82 5.78 9.63 -6.54
C ILE A 82 5.18 11.03 -6.68
N ARG A 83 6.00 12.08 -6.76
CA ARG A 83 5.54 13.47 -6.86
C ARG A 83 4.90 13.82 -8.19
N LYS A 84 5.17 13.04 -9.24
CA LYS A 84 4.49 13.16 -10.53
C LYS A 84 3.00 12.80 -10.43
N PHE A 85 2.64 11.86 -9.56
CA PHE A 85 1.27 11.38 -9.38
C PHE A 85 0.58 12.04 -8.18
N LEU A 86 1.28 12.11 -7.04
CA LEU A 86 0.79 12.74 -5.81
C LEU A 86 1.19 14.21 -5.77
N THR A 87 0.62 14.97 -6.70
CA THR A 87 0.82 16.42 -6.80
C THR A 87 0.17 17.16 -5.63
N HIS A 88 0.59 18.42 -5.39
CA HIS A 88 -0.06 19.29 -4.40
C HIS A 88 -1.57 19.43 -4.67
N ASN A 89 -2.00 19.49 -5.94
CA ASN A 89 -3.41 19.58 -6.30
C ASN A 89 -4.19 18.33 -5.88
N VAL A 90 -3.63 17.14 -6.14
CA VAL A 90 -4.23 15.88 -5.70
C VAL A 90 -4.32 15.84 -4.18
N LEU A 91 -3.22 16.07 -3.47
CA LEU A 91 -3.17 16.02 -2.00
C LEU A 91 -4.00 17.11 -1.31
N ASN A 92 -4.18 18.28 -1.91
CA ASN A 92 -5.05 19.33 -1.36
C ASN A 92 -6.54 18.98 -1.52
N SER A 93 -6.88 18.29 -2.61
CA SER A 93 -8.25 17.89 -2.91
C SER A 93 -8.71 16.64 -2.14
N CYS A 94 -7.79 15.73 -1.79
CA CYS A 94 -8.13 14.45 -1.19
C CYS A 94 -7.79 14.33 0.31
N ASP A 95 -8.59 13.53 1.00
CA ASP A 95 -8.31 13.01 2.34
C ASP A 95 -7.85 11.54 2.26
N PHE A 96 -8.14 10.85 1.17
CA PHE A 96 -7.73 9.47 0.91
C PHE A 96 -7.27 9.30 -0.53
N TYR A 97 -6.22 8.51 -0.72
CA TYR A 97 -5.73 8.10 -2.04
C TYR A 97 -5.46 6.59 -2.04
N SER A 98 -5.97 5.89 -3.05
CA SER A 98 -5.74 4.47 -3.27
C SER A 98 -5.39 4.24 -4.74
N ALA A 99 -4.31 3.50 -4.99
CA ALA A 99 -3.81 3.22 -6.33
C ALA A 99 -4.55 2.07 -7.06
N TYR A 100 -5.82 1.86 -6.70
CA TYR A 100 -6.72 0.89 -7.33
C TYR A 100 -8.15 1.42 -7.33
N GLU A 101 -8.87 1.33 -8.45
CA GLU A 101 -10.13 2.08 -8.66
C GLU A 101 -11.36 1.48 -7.90
N ARG A 102 -11.29 0.21 -7.48
CA ARG A 102 -12.48 -0.54 -6.97
C ARG A 102 -12.46 -0.85 -5.47
N ARG A 103 -11.35 -0.58 -4.79
CA ARG A 103 -11.17 -0.79 -3.34
C ARG A 103 -9.92 -0.06 -2.85
N VAL A 104 -9.78 0.03 -1.54
CA VAL A 104 -8.49 0.34 -0.92
C VAL A 104 -7.51 -0.74 -1.36
N SER A 105 -6.42 -0.29 -1.95
CA SER A 105 -5.32 -1.14 -2.36
C SER A 105 -4.51 -1.52 -1.13
N GLY A 106 -4.30 -2.82 -0.91
CA GLY A 106 -3.40 -3.30 0.14
C GLY A 106 -1.94 -2.87 -0.10
N HIS A 107 -1.56 -2.66 -1.36
CA HIS A 107 -0.18 -2.35 -1.75
C HIS A 107 0.15 -0.86 -1.69
N PHE A 108 -0.79 0.06 -1.89
CA PHE A 108 -0.50 1.49 -1.69
C PHE A 108 -1.74 2.31 -1.37
N PHE A 109 -1.74 2.90 -0.18
CA PHE A 109 -2.80 3.75 0.32
C PHE A 109 -2.23 4.92 1.11
N LEU A 110 -2.85 6.09 1.00
CA LEU A 110 -2.57 7.27 1.81
C LEU A 110 -3.86 7.84 2.38
N THR A 111 -3.78 8.40 3.58
CA THR A 111 -4.82 9.16 4.25
C THR A 111 -4.25 10.42 4.86
N ARG A 112 -5.05 11.49 4.88
CA ARG A 112 -4.70 12.72 5.59
C ARG A 112 -4.59 12.42 7.08
N ASN A 113 -3.54 12.96 7.70
CA ASN A 113 -3.26 12.75 9.10
C ASN A 113 -4.15 13.65 9.97
N THR A 114 -5.33 13.15 10.31
CA THR A 114 -6.21 13.82 11.29
C THR A 114 -6.73 12.81 12.29
N PRO A 115 -6.99 13.23 13.55
CA PRO A 115 -7.51 12.32 14.57
C PRO A 115 -8.80 11.58 14.16
N GLU A 116 -9.66 12.21 13.35
CA GLU A 116 -10.88 11.56 12.85
C GLU A 116 -10.57 10.48 11.83
N LEU A 117 -9.72 10.76 10.83
CA LEU A 117 -9.44 9.81 9.75
C LEU A 117 -8.56 8.66 10.22
N ASN A 118 -7.65 8.91 11.16
CA ASN A 118 -6.81 7.89 11.78
C ASN A 118 -7.65 6.85 12.55
N LYS A 119 -8.88 7.21 12.94
CA LYS A 119 -9.86 6.33 13.63
C LYS A 119 -10.97 5.83 12.69
N SER A 120 -10.90 6.13 11.39
CA SER A 120 -11.96 5.81 10.44
C SER A 120 -12.26 4.31 10.33
N PHE A 121 -11.27 3.45 10.55
CA PHE A 121 -11.45 1.99 10.60
C PHE A 121 -12.48 1.55 11.65
N MET A 122 -12.65 2.34 12.73
CA MET A 122 -13.63 2.05 13.78
C MET A 122 -15.07 2.22 13.32
N LYS A 123 -15.31 2.90 12.17
CA LYS A 123 -16.62 3.03 11.54
C LYS A 123 -17.08 1.74 10.84
N VAL A 124 -16.20 0.72 10.74
CA VAL A 124 -16.58 -0.60 10.24
C VAL A 124 -17.20 -1.42 11.37
N ASP A 125 -18.43 -1.88 11.17
CA ASP A 125 -19.12 -2.73 12.14
C ASP A 125 -18.33 -4.01 12.42
N GLY A 126 -18.15 -4.32 13.71
CA GLY A 126 -17.45 -5.53 14.14
C GLY A 126 -15.93 -5.50 13.96
N TRP A 127 -15.31 -4.35 13.69
CA TRP A 127 -13.84 -4.25 13.51
C TRP A 127 -13.05 -4.88 14.66
N ARG A 128 -13.49 -4.73 15.91
CA ARG A 128 -12.84 -5.33 17.10
C ARG A 128 -12.77 -6.84 16.97
N LYS A 129 -13.91 -7.47 16.68
CA LYS A 129 -14.01 -8.92 16.49
C LYS A 129 -13.08 -9.39 15.38
N VAL A 130 -13.02 -8.65 14.27
CA VAL A 130 -12.11 -8.97 13.16
C VAL A 130 -10.66 -8.88 13.61
N PHE A 131 -10.25 -7.86 14.35
CA PHE A 131 -8.87 -7.70 14.78
C PHE A 131 -8.45 -8.73 15.84
N GLU A 132 -9.36 -9.10 16.75
CA GLU A 132 -9.11 -10.09 17.81
C GLU A 132 -9.13 -11.54 17.28
N ASP A 133 -9.66 -11.77 16.08
CA ASP A 133 -9.63 -13.07 15.42
C ASP A 133 -8.20 -13.46 15.02
N VAL A 134 -7.88 -14.74 15.15
CA VAL A 134 -6.60 -15.31 14.71
C VAL A 134 -6.52 -15.41 13.18
N GLU A 135 -7.66 -15.55 12.50
CA GLU A 135 -7.73 -15.65 11.05
C GLU A 135 -7.61 -14.28 10.38
N HIS A 136 -6.97 -14.23 9.22
CA HIS A 136 -6.88 -13.03 8.40
C HIS A 136 -8.15 -12.83 7.57
N HIS A 137 -8.71 -11.61 7.59
CA HIS A 137 -10.01 -11.30 6.97
C HIS A 137 -9.93 -10.37 5.75
N CYS A 138 -8.74 -9.96 5.33
CA CYS A 138 -8.51 -8.92 4.32
C CYS A 138 -9.26 -7.62 4.67
N PHE A 139 -9.20 -7.19 5.94
CA PHE A 139 -9.98 -6.09 6.47
C PHE A 139 -9.74 -4.78 5.70
N ASP A 140 -8.49 -4.52 5.34
CA ASP A 140 -8.04 -3.39 4.52
C ASP A 140 -8.73 -3.34 3.14
N GLU A 141 -8.68 -4.44 2.39
CA GLU A 141 -9.17 -4.51 1.02
C GLU A 141 -10.69 -4.78 0.91
N ARG A 142 -11.31 -5.28 1.98
CA ARG A 142 -12.74 -5.64 2.01
C ARG A 142 -13.55 -4.71 2.88
N ALA A 143 -13.45 -4.87 4.19
CA ALA A 143 -14.35 -4.24 5.15
C ALA A 143 -14.12 -2.73 5.19
N PHE A 144 -12.87 -2.30 5.30
CA PHE A 144 -12.49 -0.88 5.27
C PHE A 144 -12.84 -0.21 3.93
N SER A 145 -12.63 -0.92 2.82
CA SER A 145 -13.00 -0.43 1.48
C SER A 145 -14.50 -0.11 1.33
N SER A 146 -15.37 -0.76 2.10
CA SER A 146 -16.82 -0.51 2.07
C SER A 146 -17.22 0.89 2.58
N LEU A 147 -16.33 1.55 3.33
CA LEU A 147 -16.52 2.91 3.80
C LEU A 147 -16.36 3.96 2.69
N PHE A 148 -15.69 3.60 1.60
CA PHE A 148 -15.31 4.52 0.54
C PHE A 148 -15.96 4.19 -0.81
N VAL A 149 -16.17 2.90 -1.10
CA VAL A 149 -16.64 2.44 -2.40
C VAL A 149 -17.82 1.49 -2.23
N LYS A 150 -19.00 1.91 -2.71
CA LYS A 150 -20.21 1.06 -2.86
C LYS A 150 -20.58 0.90 -4.34
N PHE A 151 -21.61 0.09 -4.61
CA PHE A 151 -22.20 -0.06 -5.95
C PHE A 151 -21.22 -0.51 -7.04
N LYS A 152 -20.29 -1.42 -6.70
CA LYS A 152 -19.18 -1.87 -7.56
C LYS A 152 -19.58 -2.54 -8.88
N ASN A 153 -20.86 -2.87 -9.05
CA ASN A 153 -21.44 -3.49 -10.25
C ASN A 153 -22.11 -2.47 -11.18
N HIS A 154 -22.21 -1.20 -10.79
CA HIS A 154 -22.75 -0.13 -11.62
C HIS A 154 -21.66 0.49 -12.51
N PRO A 155 -22.04 1.15 -13.63
CA PRO A 155 -21.11 1.97 -14.41
C PRO A 155 -20.35 2.99 -13.56
N ALA A 156 -19.11 3.33 -13.94
CA ALA A 156 -18.21 4.16 -13.13
C ALA A 156 -18.84 5.51 -12.72
N TRP A 157 -19.52 6.20 -13.64
CA TRP A 157 -20.15 7.49 -13.36
C TRP A 157 -21.22 7.40 -12.27
N SER A 158 -22.10 6.38 -12.33
CA SER A 158 -23.19 6.22 -11.36
C SER A 158 -22.69 5.65 -10.05
N LYS A 159 -21.73 4.72 -10.08
CA LYS A 159 -21.01 4.23 -8.89
C LYS A 159 -20.41 5.39 -8.08
N ASN A 160 -19.75 6.33 -8.75
CA ASN A 160 -19.07 7.46 -8.10
C ASN A 160 -20.09 8.42 -7.46
N ILE A 161 -21.17 8.77 -8.19
CA ILE A 161 -22.24 9.63 -7.66
C ILE A 161 -22.92 8.97 -6.45
N LEU A 162 -23.31 7.70 -6.57
CA LEU A 162 -23.98 6.98 -5.48
C LEU A 162 -23.06 6.82 -4.27
N SER A 163 -21.79 6.48 -4.48
CA SER A 163 -20.82 6.41 -3.37
C SER A 163 -20.71 7.77 -2.68
N TRP A 164 -20.56 8.86 -3.44
CA TRP A 164 -20.46 10.22 -2.91
C TRP A 164 -21.69 10.64 -2.06
N LEU A 165 -22.90 10.27 -2.50
CA LEU A 165 -24.14 10.55 -1.80
C LEU A 165 -24.24 9.79 -0.46
N PHE A 166 -23.94 8.49 -0.47
CA PHE A 166 -24.19 7.60 0.67
C PHE A 166 -23.00 7.41 1.62
N LEU A 167 -21.79 7.76 1.20
CA LEU A 167 -20.56 7.51 1.96
C LEU A 167 -19.80 8.84 2.18
N PRO A 168 -19.88 9.45 3.37
CA PRO A 168 -19.19 10.71 3.65
C PRO A 168 -17.68 10.65 3.37
N LEU A 169 -17.02 9.52 3.70
CA LEU A 169 -15.58 9.35 3.48
C LEU A 169 -15.20 9.27 1.99
N SER A 170 -16.13 8.90 1.11
CA SER A 170 -15.87 8.86 -0.33
C SER A 170 -15.74 10.25 -0.97
N ARG A 171 -16.27 11.30 -0.33
CA ARG A 171 -16.39 12.64 -0.92
C ARG A 171 -15.05 13.31 -1.23
N ARG A 172 -14.02 12.96 -0.48
CA ARG A 172 -12.63 13.41 -0.68
C ARG A 172 -11.70 12.23 -0.87
N SER A 173 -12.19 11.15 -1.47
CA SER A 173 -11.36 9.99 -1.78
C SER A 173 -11.04 9.91 -3.26
N VAL A 174 -9.80 9.62 -3.58
CA VAL A 174 -9.32 9.37 -4.94
C VAL A 174 -8.96 7.90 -5.06
N PHE A 175 -9.61 7.22 -6.01
CA PHE A 175 -9.35 5.83 -6.37
C PHE A 175 -8.97 5.79 -7.85
N GLU A 176 -7.70 5.54 -8.14
CA GLU A 176 -7.16 5.63 -9.50
C GLU A 176 -6.33 4.38 -9.81
N GLU A 177 -6.63 3.72 -10.92
CA GLU A 177 -5.87 2.54 -11.35
C GLU A 177 -4.49 2.95 -11.86
N GLN A 178 -3.44 2.53 -11.15
CA GLN A 178 -2.06 2.79 -11.55
C GLN A 178 -1.45 1.66 -12.40
N TYR A 179 -2.20 0.59 -12.70
CA TYR A 179 -1.72 -0.59 -13.46
C TYR A 179 -0.41 -1.13 -12.91
N SER A 180 -0.31 -1.10 -11.59
CA SER A 180 0.93 -1.29 -10.87
C SER A 180 1.21 -2.76 -10.57
N THR A 181 0.22 -3.65 -10.73
CA THR A 181 0.38 -5.09 -10.49
C THR A 181 0.07 -5.90 -11.75
N PRO A 182 1.05 -6.08 -12.65
CA PRO A 182 0.89 -6.84 -13.89
C PRO A 182 0.49 -8.30 -13.66
N GLY A 183 -0.22 -8.86 -14.63
CA GLY A 183 -0.56 -10.29 -14.67
C GLY A 183 -1.69 -10.71 -13.73
N LEU A 184 -2.41 -9.80 -13.08
CA LEU A 184 -3.58 -10.16 -12.27
C LEU A 184 -4.84 -10.37 -13.13
N ARG A 185 -6.03 -10.15 -12.55
CA ARG A 185 -7.32 -10.47 -13.19
C ARG A 185 -7.73 -9.48 -14.29
N TYR A 186 -7.09 -8.33 -14.36
CA TYR A 186 -7.41 -7.21 -15.24
C TYR A 186 -6.45 -7.12 -16.42
N ASN A 187 -6.90 -6.47 -17.48
CA ASN A 187 -6.10 -6.24 -18.68
C ASN A 187 -5.06 -5.14 -18.42
N TRP A 188 -4.04 -5.09 -19.26
CA TRP A 188 -3.04 -4.03 -19.26
C TRP A 188 -3.65 -2.68 -19.70
N VAL A 189 -2.84 -1.62 -19.69
CA VAL A 189 -3.25 -0.23 -19.98
C VAL A 189 -3.90 -0.11 -21.37
N ASP A 190 -3.44 -0.90 -22.33
CA ASP A 190 -3.94 -0.96 -23.70
C ASP A 190 -5.16 -1.88 -23.89
N GLY A 191 -5.65 -2.49 -22.81
CA GLY A 191 -6.77 -3.42 -22.83
C GLY A 191 -6.41 -4.87 -23.20
N THR A 192 -5.13 -5.18 -23.42
CA THR A 192 -4.68 -6.55 -23.76
C THR A 192 -4.29 -7.37 -22.52
N ARG A 193 -3.90 -8.64 -22.73
CA ARG A 193 -3.26 -9.49 -21.71
C ARG A 193 -1.73 -9.54 -21.88
N ASP A 194 -1.18 -8.66 -22.71
CA ASP A 194 0.24 -8.57 -22.99
C ASP A 194 0.87 -7.64 -21.95
N PHE A 195 1.36 -8.24 -20.87
CA PHE A 195 1.95 -7.50 -19.76
C PHE A 195 3.44 -7.22 -20.03
N PRO A 196 3.98 -6.08 -19.53
CA PRO A 196 5.40 -5.82 -19.62
C PRO A 196 6.21 -6.91 -18.94
N THR A 197 7.29 -7.34 -19.59
CA THR A 197 8.21 -8.37 -19.10
C THR A 197 9.45 -7.76 -18.45
N GLU A 198 9.71 -6.48 -18.70
CA GLU A 198 10.85 -5.74 -18.17
C GLU A 198 10.39 -4.38 -17.67
N TRP A 199 10.88 -3.99 -16.49
CA TRP A 199 10.68 -2.66 -15.94
C TRP A 199 12.03 -1.98 -15.75
N TYR A 200 12.08 -0.69 -16.02
CA TYR A 200 13.29 0.12 -15.94
C TYR A 200 13.10 1.20 -14.89
N TRP A 201 14.07 1.34 -14.01
CA TRP A 201 14.17 2.44 -13.08
C TRP A 201 15.37 3.29 -13.45
N ARG A 202 15.16 4.58 -13.75
CA ARG A 202 16.19 5.51 -14.20
C ARG A 202 15.98 6.85 -13.51
N ASP A 203 16.87 7.19 -12.59
CA ASP A 203 16.89 8.48 -11.89
C ASP A 203 15.51 8.84 -11.28
N GLY A 204 14.90 7.89 -10.58
CA GLY A 204 13.58 8.06 -9.98
C GLY A 204 12.38 7.84 -10.91
N ALA A 205 12.57 7.79 -12.24
CA ALA A 205 11.50 7.45 -13.17
C ALA A 205 11.37 5.93 -13.33
N LEU A 206 10.13 5.42 -13.30
CA LEU A 206 9.82 4.02 -13.49
C LEU A 206 9.01 3.82 -14.77
N THR A 207 9.56 3.09 -15.72
CA THR A 207 8.93 2.76 -17.01
C THR A 207 9.04 1.26 -17.30
N ASN A 208 8.58 0.81 -18.47
CA ASN A 208 8.67 -0.59 -18.88
C ASN A 208 8.83 -0.75 -20.40
N ASN A 209 8.99 -1.99 -20.85
CA ASN A 209 9.19 -2.30 -22.26
C ASN A 209 7.91 -2.27 -23.13
N ALA A 210 6.73 -2.03 -22.54
CA ALA A 210 5.47 -1.92 -23.29
C ALA A 210 5.18 -0.47 -23.73
N SER A 211 5.67 0.54 -23.01
CA SER A 211 5.47 1.95 -23.36
C SER A 211 6.42 2.88 -22.59
N ASP A 212 6.58 4.11 -23.09
CA ASP A 212 7.31 5.18 -22.40
C ASP A 212 6.52 5.84 -21.24
N ARG A 213 5.36 5.30 -20.88
CA ARG A 213 4.57 5.78 -19.74
C ARG A 213 5.35 5.56 -18.45
N GLU A 214 5.37 6.59 -17.60
CA GLU A 214 5.85 6.45 -16.22
C GLU A 214 4.76 5.90 -15.29
N PHE A 215 5.18 5.20 -14.24
CA PHE A 215 4.31 4.57 -13.26
C PHE A 215 4.66 4.99 -11.83
N LEU A 216 3.63 5.07 -10.97
CA LEU A 216 3.79 5.43 -9.55
C LEU A 216 4.64 4.39 -8.80
N TYR A 217 4.32 3.11 -8.99
CA TYR A 217 5.15 1.99 -8.55
C TYR A 217 4.86 0.74 -9.39
N PHE A 218 5.76 -0.23 -9.28
CA PHE A 218 5.61 -1.58 -9.78
C PHE A 218 5.57 -2.56 -8.60
N HIS A 219 4.50 -3.36 -8.55
CA HIS A 219 4.26 -4.40 -7.57
C HIS A 219 4.64 -5.75 -8.17
N PHE A 220 5.80 -6.26 -7.76
CA PHE A 220 6.41 -7.46 -8.32
C PHE A 220 5.96 -8.76 -7.61
N LEU A 221 4.68 -8.79 -7.17
CA LEU A 221 4.04 -9.88 -6.42
C LEU A 221 4.23 -11.26 -7.03
N LYS A 222 4.15 -11.34 -8.36
CA LYS A 222 4.30 -12.60 -9.10
C LYS A 222 5.76 -12.97 -9.28
N TRP A 223 6.61 -11.99 -9.60
CA TRP A 223 8.02 -12.21 -9.93
C TRP A 223 8.84 -12.62 -8.70
N LYS A 224 8.56 -12.04 -7.52
CA LYS A 224 9.26 -12.41 -6.27
C LYS A 224 9.18 -13.89 -5.92
N ARG A 225 8.15 -14.60 -6.40
CA ARG A 225 7.99 -16.05 -6.17
C ARG A 225 9.04 -16.87 -6.91
N ASN A 226 9.57 -16.34 -8.01
CA ASN A 226 10.57 -16.99 -8.84
C ASN A 226 12.01 -16.59 -8.46
N TRP A 227 12.19 -15.52 -7.71
CA TRP A 227 13.49 -14.97 -7.30
C TRP A 227 14.18 -15.77 -6.17
N GLY A 228 14.15 -17.11 -6.24
CA GLY A 228 14.63 -18.04 -5.21
C GLY A 228 15.97 -17.65 -4.54
N GLY A 229 16.00 -17.78 -3.20
CA GLY A 229 17.02 -17.22 -2.32
C GLY A 229 18.47 -17.68 -2.56
N LYS A 230 19.38 -16.71 -2.30
CA LYS A 230 20.86 -16.66 -2.48
C LYS A 230 21.38 -15.95 -3.74
N ASN A 231 20.56 -15.78 -4.78
CA ASN A 231 20.95 -15.04 -5.99
C ASN A 231 20.04 -13.84 -6.31
N SER A 232 19.22 -13.38 -5.35
CA SER A 232 18.63 -12.06 -5.46
C SER A 232 19.78 -11.06 -5.42
N ARG A 233 20.27 -10.67 -6.60
CA ARG A 233 21.24 -9.58 -6.74
C ARG A 233 20.65 -8.41 -5.97
N ASP A 234 21.40 -7.88 -5.02
CA ASP A 234 21.00 -6.68 -4.29
C ASP A 234 20.49 -5.64 -5.29
N ALA A 235 19.46 -4.87 -4.91
CA ALA A 235 18.99 -3.77 -5.73
C ALA A 235 20.22 -2.94 -6.14
N PRO A 236 20.48 -2.73 -7.45
CA PRO A 236 21.71 -2.11 -7.88
C PRO A 236 21.89 -0.74 -7.22
N THR A 237 23.10 -0.45 -6.74
CA THR A 237 23.44 0.88 -6.19
C THR A 237 23.49 1.96 -7.28
N SER A 238 23.36 1.56 -8.55
CA SER A 238 23.25 2.44 -9.71
C SER A 238 21.94 3.22 -9.71
N ILE A 239 21.99 4.45 -10.22
CA ILE A 239 20.79 5.25 -10.52
C ILE A 239 19.98 4.72 -11.71
N LYS A 240 20.44 3.63 -12.35
CA LYS A 240 19.81 2.96 -13.48
C LYS A 240 19.84 1.46 -13.29
N TRP A 241 18.68 0.83 -13.36
CA TRP A 241 18.55 -0.62 -13.28
C TRP A 241 17.28 -1.11 -13.96
N MET A 242 17.26 -2.41 -14.23
CA MET A 242 16.15 -3.14 -14.83
C MET A 242 15.72 -4.25 -13.87
N VAL A 243 14.44 -4.58 -13.88
CA VAL A 243 13.89 -5.73 -13.17
C VAL A 243 13.02 -6.56 -14.12
N ASP A 244 13.15 -7.88 -14.02
CA ASP A 244 12.35 -8.87 -14.77
C ASP A 244 11.94 -10.05 -13.85
N ASP A 245 11.40 -11.12 -14.42
CA ASP A 245 10.97 -12.30 -13.66
C ASP A 245 12.13 -13.13 -13.07
N SER A 246 13.38 -12.82 -13.45
CA SER A 246 14.61 -13.45 -12.98
C SER A 246 15.32 -12.64 -11.88
N GLY A 247 15.05 -11.34 -11.77
CA GLY A 247 15.52 -10.52 -10.64
C GLY A 247 15.85 -9.08 -11.01
N PHE A 248 16.80 -8.50 -10.28
CA PHE A 248 17.34 -7.16 -10.55
C PHE A 248 18.62 -7.23 -11.39
N HIS A 249 18.76 -6.30 -12.32
CA HIS A 249 19.83 -6.21 -13.29
C HIS A 249 20.36 -4.78 -13.35
N SER A 250 21.67 -4.61 -13.47
CA SER A 250 22.24 -3.30 -13.80
C SER A 250 21.90 -2.96 -15.25
N ALA A 251 21.43 -1.74 -15.49
CA ALA A 251 21.07 -1.22 -16.81
C ALA A 251 22.17 -0.31 -17.38
#